data_AF-A0A932NVK6-F1
#
_entry.id   AF-A0A932NVK6-F1
#
_cell.length_a   1.000
_cell.length_b   1.000
_cell.length_c   1.000
_cell.angle_alpha   90.00
_cell.angle_beta   90.00
_cell.angle_gamma   90.00
#
_symmetry.space_group_name_H-M   'P 1'
#
loop_
_entity.id
_entity.type
_entity.pdbx_description
1 polymer ?
#
loop_
_entity_poly.entity_id
_entity_poly.type
_entity_poly.pdbx_seq_one_letter_code
_entity_poly.pdbx_strand_id
1 'polypeptide(L)'
;MTNEHLPDPTEQVPAWRQELLRRRESKEVGPYDFDLNCLVYLNEEDEPLIRKDVADKTGPKAVVVTKQEMLELGGFDYIDNKGRRISVDPESMPEGEVLVLYPEQLGT
;
A
#
# COMPACT_ATOMS: atom_id res chain seq x y z
N MET A 1 -30.73 10.97 -12.47
CA MET A 1 -29.84 12.13 -12.21
C MET A 1 -28.84 11.66 -11.17
N THR A 2 -27.58 11.63 -11.59
CA THR A 2 -26.41 11.18 -10.83
C THR A 2 -26.13 12.14 -9.68
N ASN A 3 -26.28 11.68 -8.45
CA ASN A 3 -25.66 12.36 -7.32
C ASN A 3 -24.22 11.90 -7.25
N GLU A 4 -23.33 12.69 -7.84
CA GLU A 4 -21.90 12.63 -7.60
C GLU A 4 -21.69 12.86 -6.10
N HIS A 5 -21.17 11.85 -5.41
CA HIS A 5 -20.73 11.97 -4.03
C HIS A 5 -19.45 12.81 -4.04
N LEU A 6 -19.61 14.13 -4.02
CA LEU A 6 -18.51 15.04 -3.72
C LEU A 6 -18.09 14.81 -2.27
N PRO A 7 -16.79 14.56 -1.99
CA PRO A 7 -16.32 14.41 -0.62
C PRO A 7 -16.60 15.68 0.19
N ASP A 8 -16.97 15.48 1.45
CA ASP A 8 -17.33 16.54 2.40
C ASP A 8 -16.13 17.48 2.61
N PRO A 9 -16.26 18.81 2.37
CA PRO A 9 -15.16 19.76 2.49
C PRO A 9 -14.66 19.98 3.93
N THR A 10 -15.24 19.30 4.93
CA THR A 10 -14.83 19.39 6.34
C THR A 10 -14.06 18.19 6.87
N GLU A 11 -13.77 17.18 6.03
CA GLU A 11 -12.92 16.07 6.44
C GLU A 11 -11.48 16.58 6.60
N GLN A 12 -11.09 16.82 7.86
CA GLN A 12 -9.74 17.25 8.19
C GLN A 12 -8.78 16.18 7.70
N VAL A 13 -8.08 16.49 6.61
CA VAL A 13 -6.97 15.69 6.11
C VAL A 13 -6.05 15.43 7.30
N PRO A 14 -5.85 14.15 7.72
CA PRO A 14 -5.06 13.85 8.89
C PRO A 14 -3.69 14.52 8.82
N ALA A 15 -3.19 15.04 9.95
CA ALA A 15 -1.94 15.80 9.99
C ALA A 15 -0.75 15.02 9.37
N TRP A 16 -0.78 13.69 9.46
CA TRP A 16 0.21 12.82 8.83
C TRP A 16 0.15 12.86 7.29
N ARG A 17 -1.03 12.97 6.70
CA ARG A 17 -1.24 13.03 5.24
C ARG A 17 -0.75 14.33 4.64
N GLN A 18 -0.88 15.45 5.37
CA GLN A 18 -0.27 16.72 4.97
C GLN A 18 1.26 16.71 5.11
N GLU A 19 1.78 16.12 6.18
CA GLU A 19 3.22 16.00 6.38
C GLU A 19 3.87 15.09 5.33
N LEU A 20 3.20 14.02 4.88
CA LEU A 20 3.65 13.17 3.78
C LEU A 20 3.68 13.91 2.44
N LEU A 21 2.66 14.72 2.15
CA LEU A 21 2.65 15.57 0.95
C LEU A 21 3.80 16.58 0.98
N ARG A 22 4.04 17.23 2.12
CA ARG A 22 5.16 18.16 2.30
C ARG A 22 6.51 17.48 2.04
N ARG A 23 6.75 16.29 2.62
CA ARG A 23 8.01 15.55 2.45
C ARG A 23 8.22 15.06 1.01
N ARG A 24 7.13 14.75 0.29
CA ARG A 24 7.15 14.41 -1.13
C ARG A 24 7.53 15.60 -2.00
N GLU A 25 6.98 16.78 -1.71
CA GLU A 25 7.28 18.03 -2.42
C GLU A 25 8.72 18.51 -2.16
N SER A 26 9.22 18.32 -0.94
CA SER A 26 10.61 18.65 -0.59
C SER A 26 11.64 17.60 -1.01
N LYS A 27 11.21 16.49 -1.64
CA LYS A 27 12.06 15.34 -2.03
C LYS A 27 12.82 14.72 -0.84
N GLU A 28 12.30 14.88 0.37
CA GLU A 28 12.81 14.28 1.60
C GLU A 28 12.51 12.76 1.67
N VAL A 29 11.51 12.28 0.90
CA VAL A 29 11.20 10.85 0.69
C VAL A 29 11.44 10.44 -0.77
N GLY A 30 11.91 9.21 -0.97
CA GLY A 30 12.34 8.69 -2.26
C GLY A 30 11.17 8.17 -3.11
N PRO A 31 11.35 8.03 -4.44
CA PRO A 31 10.32 7.50 -5.34
C PRO A 31 9.93 6.03 -5.10
N TYR A 32 10.53 5.37 -4.11
CA TYR A 32 10.28 3.98 -3.71
C TYR A 32 9.56 3.86 -2.35
N ASP A 33 9.21 4.98 -1.69
CA ASP A 33 8.35 4.99 -0.49
C ASP A 33 6.85 4.87 -0.83
N PHE A 34 6.50 4.51 -2.07
CA PHE A 34 5.10 4.38 -2.51
C PHE A 34 4.43 3.14 -1.92
N ASP A 35 5.17 2.03 -1.82
CA ASP A 35 4.61 0.72 -1.47
C ASP A 35 4.14 0.70 -0.01
N LEU A 36 4.96 1.17 0.93
CA LEU A 36 4.61 1.18 2.35
C LEU A 36 3.40 2.08 2.64
N ASN A 37 3.35 3.25 2.02
CA ASN A 37 2.23 4.18 2.17
C ASN A 37 0.93 3.63 1.56
N CYS A 38 1.02 2.94 0.41
CA CYS A 38 -0.13 2.28 -0.18
C CYS A 38 -0.66 1.16 0.72
N LEU A 39 0.23 0.36 1.31
CA LEU A 39 -0.13 -0.73 2.21
C LEU A 39 -0.78 -0.23 3.51
N VAL A 40 -0.25 0.86 4.10
CA VAL A 40 -0.89 1.49 5.27
C VAL A 40 -2.32 1.91 4.94
N TYR A 41 -2.52 2.61 3.83
CA TYR A 41 -3.86 3.06 3.41
C TYR A 41 -4.82 1.89 3.22
N LEU A 42 -4.40 0.85 2.50
CA LEU A 42 -5.20 -0.35 2.27
C LEU A 42 -5.60 -1.05 3.57
N ASN A 43 -4.67 -1.17 4.53
CA ASN A 43 -4.96 -1.72 5.85
C ASN A 43 -5.97 -0.88 6.65
N GLU A 44 -5.88 0.45 6.60
CA GLU A 44 -6.84 1.34 7.30
C GLU A 44 -8.27 1.17 6.75
N GLU A 45 -8.40 0.89 5.45
CA GLU A 45 -9.68 0.67 4.77
C GLU A 45 -10.15 -0.79 4.81
N ASP A 46 -9.40 -1.71 5.44
CA ASP A 46 -9.60 -3.17 5.38
C ASP A 46 -9.70 -3.71 3.94
N GLU A 47 -8.98 -3.05 3.02
CA GLU A 47 -8.88 -3.44 1.62
C GLU A 47 -7.60 -4.26 1.36
N PRO A 48 -7.67 -5.33 0.57
CA PRO A 48 -6.50 -6.09 0.18
C PRO A 48 -5.77 -5.42 -1.00
N LEU A 49 -4.44 -5.52 -1.01
CA LEU A 49 -3.61 -5.16 -2.17
C LEU A 49 -4.00 -6.01 -3.39
N ILE A 50 -4.30 -5.35 -4.51
CA ILE A 50 -4.62 -5.99 -5.79
C ILE A 50 -3.74 -5.45 -6.92
N ARG A 51 -3.78 -6.12 -8.08
CA ARG A 51 -2.89 -5.82 -9.21
C ARG A 51 -2.99 -4.37 -9.70
N LYS A 52 -4.16 -3.74 -9.60
CA LYS A 52 -4.36 -2.36 -10.07
C LYS A 52 -3.55 -1.34 -9.25
N ASP A 53 -3.29 -1.65 -7.97
CA ASP A 53 -2.65 -0.71 -7.04
C ASP A 53 -1.14 -0.58 -7.29
N VAL A 54 -0.56 -1.59 -7.92
CA VAL A 54 0.86 -1.68 -8.28
C VAL A 54 1.14 -1.37 -9.76
N ALA A 55 0.11 -0.97 -10.51
CA ALA A 55 0.21 -0.59 -11.91
C ALA A 55 0.52 0.91 -12.05
N ASP A 56 1.76 1.26 -12.40
CA ASP A 56 2.18 2.64 -12.66
C ASP A 56 2.30 2.92 -14.18
N LYS A 57 2.29 4.20 -14.57
CA LYS A 57 2.51 4.68 -15.95
C LYS A 57 3.87 4.28 -16.53
N THR A 58 4.81 3.92 -15.66
CA THR A 58 6.16 3.46 -16.03
C THR A 58 6.25 1.94 -16.17
N GLY A 59 5.16 1.21 -15.89
CA GLY A 59 5.08 -0.24 -15.93
C GLY A 59 4.67 -0.84 -14.58
N PRO A 60 4.34 -2.15 -14.55
CA PRO A 60 4.06 -2.88 -13.33
C PRO A 60 5.26 -2.83 -12.38
N LYS A 61 5.05 -2.36 -11.14
CA LYS A 61 6.09 -2.34 -10.09
C LYS A 61 5.84 -3.46 -9.09
N ALA A 62 6.90 -4.12 -8.64
CA ALA A 62 6.80 -5.07 -7.53
C ALA A 62 6.71 -4.30 -6.22
N VAL A 63 5.93 -4.80 -5.28
CA VAL A 63 5.92 -4.34 -3.89
C VAL A 63 7.05 -5.03 -3.16
N VAL A 64 7.89 -4.25 -2.49
CA VAL A 64 9.04 -4.76 -1.74
C VAL A 64 8.92 -4.28 -0.29
N VAL A 65 8.85 -5.23 0.66
CA VAL A 65 8.69 -4.91 2.08
C VAL A 65 9.64 -5.77 2.90
N THR A 66 10.46 -5.14 3.72
CA THR A 66 11.33 -5.81 4.69
C THR A 66 10.53 -6.30 5.91
N LYS A 67 11.08 -7.23 6.68
CA LYS A 67 10.46 -7.65 7.96
C LYS A 67 10.21 -6.48 8.91
N GLN A 68 11.11 -5.51 8.99
CA GLN A 68 10.95 -4.36 9.89
C GLN A 68 9.74 -3.51 9.48
N GLU A 69 9.61 -3.21 8.20
CA GLU A 69 8.47 -2.47 7.66
C GLU A 69 7.16 -3.26 7.85
N MET A 70 7.18 -4.59 7.71
CA MET A 70 6.02 -5.43 8.01
C MET A 70 5.60 -5.41 9.48
N LEU A 71 6.57 -5.35 10.41
CA LEU A 71 6.28 -5.19 11.84
C LEU A 71 5.65 -3.83 12.15
N GLU A 72 6.06 -2.78 11.44
CA GLU A 72 5.47 -1.45 11.55
C GLU A 72 4.05 -1.39 10.96
N LEU A 73 3.80 -2.10 9.85
CA LEU A 73 2.48 -2.26 9.24
C LEU A 73 1.52 -3.09 10.09
N GLY A 74 2.03 -4.05 10.86
CA GLY A 74 1.22 -5.02 11.60
C GLY A 74 0.63 -6.15 10.76
N GLY A 75 1.07 -6.29 9.50
CA GLY A 75 0.48 -7.22 8.54
C GLY A 75 -0.10 -6.50 7.31
N PHE A 76 -0.47 -7.23 6.27
CA PHE A 76 -1.41 -6.74 5.25
C PHE A 76 -2.02 -7.92 4.49
N ASP A 77 -3.13 -7.65 3.81
CA ASP A 77 -3.78 -8.62 2.95
C ASP A 77 -3.56 -8.29 1.48
N TYR A 78 -3.47 -9.33 0.64
CA TYR A 78 -3.49 -9.18 -0.81
C TYR A 78 -4.38 -10.23 -1.47
N ILE A 79 -4.88 -9.93 -2.67
CA ILE A 79 -5.55 -10.91 -3.51
C ILE A 79 -4.51 -11.54 -4.43
N ASP A 80 -4.39 -12.87 -4.42
CA ASP A 80 -3.51 -13.57 -5.34
C ASP A 80 -4.11 -13.69 -6.74
N ASN A 81 -3.30 -14.13 -7.71
CA ASN A 81 -3.75 -14.30 -9.10
C ASN A 81 -4.82 -15.38 -9.32
N LYS A 82 -5.23 -16.10 -8.27
CA LYS A 82 -6.34 -17.05 -8.26
C LYS A 82 -7.60 -16.48 -7.59
N GLY A 83 -7.57 -15.22 -7.16
CA GLY A 83 -8.68 -14.55 -6.47
C GLY A 83 -8.79 -14.89 -4.98
N ARG A 84 -7.74 -15.42 -4.36
CA ARG A 84 -7.72 -15.77 -2.93
C ARG A 84 -7.16 -14.60 -2.14
N ARG A 85 -7.83 -14.21 -1.04
CA ARG A 85 -7.30 -13.27 -0.05
C ARG A 85 -6.25 -14.00 0.79
N ILE A 86 -5.04 -13.47 0.82
CA ILE A 86 -3.90 -13.98 1.55
C ILE A 86 -3.48 -12.91 2.56
N SER A 87 -3.40 -13.30 3.82
CA SER A 87 -2.89 -12.44 4.89
C SER A 87 -1.41 -12.72 5.11
N VAL A 88 -0.62 -11.66 5.13
CA VAL A 88 0.80 -11.70 5.44
C VAL A 88 0.98 -11.17 6.85
N ASP A 89 1.40 -12.06 7.75
CA ASP A 89 1.71 -11.72 9.14
C ASP A 89 3.23 -11.49 9.29
N PRO A 90 3.69 -10.39 9.90
CA PRO A 90 5.11 -10.17 10.18
C PRO A 90 5.78 -11.30 10.97
N GLU A 91 5.06 -12.01 11.84
CA GLU A 91 5.59 -13.14 12.62
C GLU A 91 5.97 -14.34 11.74
N SER A 92 5.36 -14.44 10.55
CA SER A 92 5.66 -15.50 9.58
C SER A 92 6.96 -15.26 8.80
N MET A 93 7.57 -14.07 8.89
CA MET A 93 8.78 -13.70 8.16
C MET A 93 10.06 -13.97 8.97
N PRO A 94 11.07 -14.66 8.41
CA PRO A 94 12.39 -14.78 9.04
C PRO A 94 13.09 -13.42 9.19
N GLU A 95 13.96 -13.29 10.21
CA GLU A 95 14.78 -12.08 10.38
C GLU A 95 15.72 -11.85 9.19
N GLY A 96 15.77 -10.60 8.71
CA GLY A 96 16.60 -10.21 7.57
C GLY A 96 15.99 -10.52 6.20
N GLU A 97 14.80 -11.13 6.14
CA GLU A 97 14.13 -11.37 4.87
C GLU A 97 13.33 -10.17 4.35
N VAL A 98 13.13 -10.21 3.02
CA VAL A 98 12.40 -9.22 2.24
C VAL A 98 11.31 -9.95 1.48
N LEU A 99 10.06 -9.50 1.66
CA LEU A 99 8.94 -9.91 0.85
C LEU A 99 8.96 -9.12 -0.46
N VAL A 100 8.82 -9.85 -1.59
CA VAL A 100 8.65 -9.25 -2.91
C VAL A 100 7.38 -9.81 -3.55
N LEU A 101 6.43 -8.93 -3.88
CA LEU A 101 5.20 -9.29 -4.58
C LEU A 101 5.22 -8.67 -5.98
N TYR A 102 5.34 -9.51 -7.00
CA TYR A 102 5.25 -9.07 -8.38
C TYR A 102 3.78 -8.95 -8.84
N PRO A 103 3.45 -8.02 -9.77
CA PRO A 103 2.06 -7.78 -10.17
C PRO A 103 1.34 -8.98 -10.78
N GLU A 104 2.04 -9.91 -11.43
CA GLU A 104 1.50 -11.17 -11.95
C GLU A 104 1.08 -12.16 -10.86
N GLN A 105 1.56 -11.99 -9.63
CA GLN A 105 1.16 -12.78 -8.48
C GLN A 105 -0.12 -12.23 -7.83
N LEU A 106 -0.49 -10.98 -8.14
CA LEU A 106 -1.68 -10.32 -7.62
C LEU A 106 -2.90 -10.56 -8.51
N GLY A 107 -4.08 -10.58 -7.91
CA GLY A 107 -5.39 -10.74 -8.52
C GLY A 107 -6.09 -9.41 -8.81
N THR A 108 -7.39 -9.52 -9.11
CA THR A 108 -8.28 -8.39 -9.41
C THR A 108 -9.36 -8.31 -8.35
#